data_AF-A0A920RIK7-F1
#
_entry.id   AF-A0A920RIK7-F1
#
_cell.length_a   1.000
_cell.length_b   1.000
_cell.length_c   1.000
_cell.angle_alpha   90.00
_cell.angle_beta   90.00
_cell.angle_gamma   90.00
#
_symmetry.space_group_name_H-M   'P 1'
#
loop_
_entity.id
_entity.type
_entity.pdbx_description
1 polymer ?
#
loop_
_entity_poly.entity_id
_entity_poly.type
_entity_poly.pdbx_seq_one_letter_code
_entity_poly.pdbx_strand_id
1 'polypeptide(L)'
;MLVTDGFKYVLEIGRHDIPRKENLYTWVKPKRPVPPRRILEVPERVLLDGTVERSLDRDRTLDAIKQFREMGVESVAVVFLHSYANGINEQTAATLLAEFLPDVHVSISSQVLPVFREYERAMVTVLNAFIHPQVDRILGDCLKARSRED
;
A
#
# COMPACT_ATOMS: atom_id res chain seq x y z
N MET A 1 0.87 5.02 -2.58
CA MET A 1 0.83 3.55 -2.75
C MET A 1 1.89 3.18 -3.76
N LEU A 2 2.72 2.20 -3.45
CA LEU A 2 3.78 1.68 -4.30
C LEU A 2 3.38 0.29 -4.81
N VAL A 3 3.48 0.06 -6.11
CA VAL A 3 3.05 -1.20 -6.74
C VAL A 3 4.07 -1.73 -7.74
N THR A 4 3.90 -3.00 -8.10
CA THR A 4 4.62 -3.62 -9.22
C THR A 4 4.35 -2.86 -10.51
N ASP A 5 5.38 -2.72 -11.36
CA ASP A 5 5.24 -2.13 -12.69
C ASP A 5 4.11 -2.78 -13.51
N GLY A 6 3.26 -1.94 -14.12
CA GLY A 6 2.04 -2.34 -14.84
C GLY A 6 0.78 -2.49 -13.98
N PHE A 7 0.85 -2.35 -12.65
CA PHE A 7 -0.27 -2.56 -11.72
C PHE A 7 -0.87 -1.27 -11.13
N LYS A 8 -0.54 -0.10 -11.69
CA LYS A 8 -1.06 1.20 -11.24
C LYS A 8 -2.57 1.28 -11.07
N TYR A 9 -3.32 0.61 -11.96
CA TYR A 9 -4.78 0.70 -12.02
C TYR A 9 -5.50 -0.44 -11.29
N VAL A 10 -4.83 -1.21 -10.43
CA VAL A 10 -5.46 -2.34 -9.70
C VAL A 10 -6.72 -1.94 -8.92
N LEU A 11 -6.73 -0.78 -8.27
CA LEU A 11 -7.91 -0.27 -7.55
C LEU A 11 -9.01 0.24 -8.50
N GLU A 12 -8.61 0.76 -9.66
CA GLU A 12 -9.52 1.30 -10.68
C GLU A 12 -10.21 0.20 -11.48
N ILE A 13 -9.52 -0.90 -11.74
CA ILE A 13 -10.11 -2.07 -12.40
C ILE A 13 -10.92 -2.85 -11.37
N GLY A 14 -10.38 -3.04 -10.17
CA GLY A 14 -10.98 -3.88 -9.14
C GLY A 14 -11.10 -5.31 -9.64
N ARG A 15 -12.29 -5.90 -9.51
CA ARG A 15 -12.60 -7.24 -9.99
C ARG A 15 -13.21 -7.31 -11.39
N HIS A 16 -13.48 -6.14 -11.98
CA HIS A 16 -14.25 -6.03 -13.22
C HIS A 16 -15.58 -6.81 -13.16
N ASP A 17 -16.13 -7.00 -11.95
CA ASP A 17 -17.40 -7.65 -11.71
C ASP A 17 -18.44 -6.65 -11.19
N ILE A 18 -19.70 -7.00 -11.44
CA ILE A 18 -20.84 -6.30 -10.86
C ILE A 18 -21.34 -7.19 -9.73
N PRO A 19 -21.51 -6.67 -8.50
CA PRO A 19 -22.00 -7.47 -7.40
C PRO A 19 -23.32 -8.14 -7.76
N ARG A 20 -23.46 -9.44 -7.46
CA ARG A 20 -24.60 -10.25 -7.91
C ARG A 20 -25.99 -9.73 -7.51
N LYS A 21 -26.06 -8.87 -6.49
CA LYS A 21 -27.30 -8.27 -5.97
C LYS A 21 -27.63 -6.92 -6.62
N GLU A 22 -26.72 -6.38 -7.42
CA GLU A 22 -26.84 -5.07 -8.04
C GLU A 22 -27.36 -5.19 -9.48
N ASN A 23 -28.04 -4.14 -9.93
CA ASN A 23 -28.54 -4.07 -11.29
C ASN A 23 -27.47 -3.47 -12.22
N LEU A 24 -27.19 -4.13 -13.34
CA LEU A 24 -26.24 -3.71 -14.38
C LEU A 24 -26.44 -2.25 -14.83
N TYR A 25 -27.69 -1.78 -14.92
CA TYR A 25 -28.02 -0.47 -15.44
C TYR A 25 -27.89 0.66 -14.41
N THR A 26 -27.84 0.34 -13.12
CA THR A 26 -27.79 1.34 -12.04
C THR A 26 -26.54 1.23 -11.18
N TRP A 27 -25.75 0.17 -11.34
CA TRP A 27 -24.55 -0.02 -10.56
C TRP A 27 -23.50 1.03 -10.89
N VAL A 28 -23.03 1.71 -9.85
CA VAL A 28 -21.94 2.68 -9.94
C VAL A 28 -20.78 2.16 -9.09
N LYS A 29 -19.61 2.02 -9.72
CA LYS A 29 -18.42 1.58 -9.00
C LYS A 29 -18.06 2.57 -7.88
N PRO A 30 -17.79 2.10 -6.65
CA PRO A 30 -17.34 2.97 -5.57
C PRO A 30 -16.07 3.73 -5.95
N LYS A 31 -15.92 4.94 -5.41
CA LYS A 31 -14.70 5.72 -5.58
C LYS A 31 -13.53 4.98 -4.93
N ARG A 32 -12.42 4.86 -5.67
CA ARG A 32 -11.16 4.33 -5.16
C ARG A 32 -10.63 5.17 -3.99
N PRO A 33 -9.99 4.54 -2.99
CA PRO A 33 -9.42 5.25 -1.84
C PRO A 33 -8.16 6.05 -2.20
N VAL A 34 -7.39 5.61 -3.20
CA VAL A 34 -6.15 6.28 -3.64
C VAL A 34 -6.25 6.66 -5.12
N PRO A 35 -6.05 7.93 -5.49
CA PRO A 35 -6.03 8.33 -6.89
C PRO A 35 -4.71 7.90 -7.59
N PRO A 36 -4.69 7.60 -8.90
CA PRO A 36 -3.54 7.12 -9.67
C PRO A 36 -2.32 8.02 -9.61
N ARG A 37 -2.53 9.33 -9.43
CA ARG A 37 -1.43 10.28 -9.22
C ARG A 37 -0.62 10.01 -7.95
N ARG A 38 -1.19 9.27 -6.98
CA ARG A 38 -0.55 8.82 -5.73
C ARG A 38 -0.21 7.32 -5.76
N ILE A 39 -0.28 6.70 -6.94
CA ILE A 39 0.13 5.31 -7.17
C ILE A 39 1.36 5.34 -8.06
N LEU A 40 2.47 4.89 -7.51
CA LEU A 40 3.77 4.84 -8.18
C LEU A 40 4.16 3.39 -8.44
N GLU A 41 4.77 3.14 -9.58
CA GLU A 41 5.18 1.83 -10.06
C GLU A 41 6.69 1.66 -9.92
N VAL A 42 7.12 0.48 -9.49
CA VAL A 42 8.53 0.11 -9.44
C VAL A 42 8.74 -1.22 -10.14
N PRO A 43 9.78 -1.35 -10.98
CA PRO A 43 10.17 -2.62 -11.56
C PRO A 43 10.61 -3.60 -10.46
N GLU A 44 9.81 -4.63 -10.26
CA GLU A 44 10.10 -5.79 -9.42
C GLU A 44 9.19 -6.93 -9.87
N ARG A 45 9.52 -8.20 -9.58
CA ARG A 45 8.66 -9.33 -9.92
C ARG A 45 8.94 -10.55 -9.06
N VAL A 46 7.87 -11.07 -8.46
CA VAL A 46 7.82 -12.37 -7.80
C VAL A 46 6.86 -13.27 -8.58
N LEU A 47 7.24 -14.53 -8.78
CA LEU A 47 6.42 -15.54 -9.43
C LEU A 47 5.43 -16.20 -8.45
N LEU A 48 4.46 -16.94 -8.99
CA LEU A 48 3.42 -17.61 -8.22
C LEU A 48 3.97 -18.56 -7.14
N ASP A 49 5.10 -19.20 -7.40
CA ASP A 49 5.80 -20.13 -6.50
C ASP A 49 6.66 -19.42 -5.44
N GLY A 50 6.70 -18.08 -5.45
CA GLY A 50 7.54 -17.28 -4.56
C GLY A 50 8.96 -17.05 -5.07
N THR A 51 9.32 -17.55 -6.26
CA THR A 51 10.62 -17.28 -6.89
C THR A 51 10.73 -15.81 -7.28
N VAL A 52 11.84 -15.15 -6.93
CA VAL A 52 12.10 -13.76 -7.33
C VAL A 52 12.65 -13.75 -8.75
N GLU A 53 11.81 -13.40 -9.72
CA GLU A 53 12.23 -13.22 -11.13
C GLU A 53 13.00 -11.91 -11.31
N ARG A 54 12.56 -10.85 -10.61
CA ARG A 54 13.21 -9.54 -10.63
C ARG A 54 13.21 -8.96 -9.22
N SER A 55 14.39 -8.71 -8.68
CA SER A 55 14.56 -8.00 -7.42
C SER A 55 14.05 -6.56 -7.54
N LEU A 56 13.73 -5.95 -6.40
CA LEU A 56 13.33 -4.54 -6.33
C LEU A 56 14.39 -3.62 -6.97
N ASP A 57 13.97 -2.82 -7.95
CA ASP A 57 14.81 -1.76 -8.53
C ASP A 57 14.99 -0.62 -7.53
N ARG A 58 16.20 -0.50 -6.99
CA ARG A 58 16.54 0.49 -5.96
C ARG A 58 16.42 1.91 -6.47
N ASP A 59 16.91 2.22 -7.66
CA ASP A 59 16.94 3.59 -8.19
C ASP A 59 15.53 4.10 -8.47
N ARG A 60 14.69 3.25 -9.08
CA ARG A 60 13.27 3.56 -9.29
C ARG A 60 12.50 3.70 -7.97
N THR A 61 12.85 2.91 -6.96
CA THR A 61 12.29 3.06 -5.61
C THR A 61 12.67 4.41 -4.99
N LEU A 62 13.93 4.85 -5.13
CA LEU A 62 14.38 6.15 -4.63
C LEU A 62 13.69 7.31 -5.35
N ASP A 63 13.44 7.20 -6.65
CA ASP A 63 12.66 8.20 -7.38
C ASP A 63 11.20 8.24 -6.95
N ALA A 64 10.60 7.08 -6.66
CA ALA A 64 9.24 7.03 -6.09
C ALA A 64 9.19 7.65 -4.68
N ILE A 65 10.22 7.44 -3.87
CA ILE A 65 10.37 8.06 -2.54
C ILE A 65 10.43 9.59 -2.63
N LYS A 66 11.21 10.15 -3.57
CA LYS A 66 11.26 11.61 -3.79
C LYS A 66 9.87 12.15 -4.14
N GLN A 67 9.17 11.48 -5.05
CA GLN A 67 7.81 11.87 -5.43
C GLN A 67 6.83 11.79 -4.25
N PHE A 68 6.92 10.75 -3.40
CA PHE A 68 6.10 10.69 -2.18
C PHE A 68 6.38 11.85 -1.22
N ARG A 69 7.64 12.25 -1.08
CA ARG A 69 8.04 13.41 -0.29
C ARG A 69 7.43 14.70 -0.82
N GLU A 70 7.53 14.93 -2.13
CA GLU A 70 6.93 16.10 -2.80
C GLU A 70 5.42 16.13 -2.68
N MET A 71 4.77 14.96 -2.65
CA MET A 71 3.32 14.84 -2.43
C MET A 71 2.89 15.08 -0.97
N GLY A 72 3.83 15.15 -0.02
CA GLY A 72 3.54 15.32 1.40
C GLY A 72 2.68 14.18 1.97
N VAL A 73 3.00 12.93 1.63
CA VAL A 73 2.23 11.78 2.16
C VAL A 73 2.64 11.48 3.60
N GLU A 74 1.66 11.17 4.45
CA GLU A 74 1.88 10.74 5.85
C GLU A 74 2.03 9.21 5.96
N SER A 75 1.57 8.47 4.95
CA SER A 75 1.68 7.02 4.90
C SER A 75 1.77 6.46 3.49
N VAL A 76 2.40 5.28 3.37
CA VAL A 76 2.60 4.55 2.11
C VAL A 76 2.21 3.09 2.29
N ALA A 77 1.23 2.65 1.50
CA ALA A 77 0.95 1.24 1.28
C ALA A 77 1.87 0.68 0.17
N VAL A 78 2.55 -0.43 0.42
CA VAL A 78 3.35 -1.18 -0.57
C VAL A 78 2.61 -2.47 -0.91
N VAL A 79 2.30 -2.66 -2.19
CA VAL A 79 1.52 -3.80 -2.68
C VAL A 79 2.15 -4.35 -3.96
N PHE A 80 2.91 -5.40 -3.81
CA PHE A 80 3.53 -6.12 -4.92
C PHE A 80 2.75 -7.38 -5.27
N LEU A 81 2.87 -7.82 -6.52
CA LEU A 81 2.30 -9.08 -6.96
C LEU A 81 3.00 -10.25 -6.28
N HIS A 82 2.21 -11.28 -5.97
CA HIS A 82 2.69 -12.52 -5.33
C HIS A 82 3.47 -12.32 -4.01
N SER A 83 3.34 -11.14 -3.38
CA SER A 83 3.99 -10.86 -2.08
C SER A 83 3.46 -11.71 -0.93
N TYR A 84 2.27 -12.32 -1.08
CA TYR A 84 1.76 -13.34 -0.15
C TYR A 84 2.58 -14.64 -0.19
N ALA A 85 3.24 -14.95 -1.32
CA ALA A 85 4.09 -16.13 -1.47
C ALA A 85 5.53 -15.82 -1.03
N ASN A 86 6.04 -14.65 -1.43
CA ASN A 86 7.33 -14.16 -0.98
C ASN A 86 7.33 -12.63 -0.87
N GLY A 87 7.40 -12.12 0.36
CA GLY A 87 7.33 -10.69 0.66
C GLY A 87 8.66 -9.93 0.51
N ILE A 88 9.77 -10.58 0.15
CA ILE A 88 11.13 -10.02 0.29
C ILE A 88 11.30 -8.65 -0.38
N ASN A 89 10.71 -8.46 -1.56
CA ASN A 89 10.75 -7.18 -2.26
C ASN A 89 9.96 -6.09 -1.51
N GLU A 90 8.82 -6.42 -0.90
CA GLU A 90 8.06 -5.47 -0.08
C GLU A 90 8.80 -5.12 1.21
N GLN A 91 9.43 -6.09 1.88
CA GLN A 91 10.27 -5.81 3.05
C GLN A 91 11.42 -4.87 2.68
N THR A 92 12.09 -5.13 1.56
CA THR A 92 13.19 -4.28 1.07
C THR A 92 12.69 -2.86 0.76
N ALA A 93 11.54 -2.73 0.12
CA ALA A 93 10.93 -1.42 -0.15
C ALA A 93 10.56 -0.69 1.15
N ALA A 94 10.06 -1.39 2.16
CA ALA A 94 9.75 -0.81 3.46
C ALA A 94 10.99 -0.31 4.19
N THR A 95 12.10 -1.05 4.15
CA THR A 95 13.38 -0.60 4.70
C THR A 95 13.85 0.69 4.04
N LEU A 96 13.79 0.77 2.70
CA LEU A 96 14.15 2.00 1.97
C LEU A 96 13.22 3.15 2.30
N LEU A 97 11.91 2.92 2.35
CA LEU A 97 10.94 3.95 2.72
C LEU A 97 11.22 4.48 4.12
N ALA A 98 11.48 3.61 5.10
CA ALA A 98 11.79 4.01 6.46
C ALA A 98 13.12 4.78 6.57
N GLU A 99 14.15 4.41 5.79
CA GLU A 99 15.44 5.11 5.76
C GLU A 99 15.33 6.54 5.22
N PHE A 100 14.53 6.74 4.16
CA PHE A 100 14.45 8.03 3.46
C PHE A 100 13.20 8.87 3.80
N LEU A 101 12.20 8.30 4.48
CA LEU A 101 10.97 8.94 4.95
C LEU A 101 10.64 8.48 6.38
N PRO A 102 11.47 8.83 7.39
CA PRO A 102 11.32 8.32 8.75
C PRO A 102 9.98 8.71 9.41
N ASP A 103 9.37 9.82 9.00
CA ASP A 103 8.10 10.31 9.53
C ASP A 103 6.86 9.71 8.82
N VAL A 104 7.06 8.81 7.86
CA VAL A 104 5.99 8.24 7.04
C VAL A 104 5.72 6.80 7.42
N HIS A 105 4.47 6.49 7.75
CA HIS A 105 4.07 5.13 8.09
C HIS A 105 4.03 4.23 6.86
N VAL A 106 4.71 3.08 6.93
CA VAL A 106 4.73 2.11 5.83
C VAL A 106 3.90 0.89 6.22
N SER A 107 2.96 0.50 5.36
CA SER A 107 2.22 -0.76 5.47
C SER A 107 2.52 -1.64 4.28
N ILE A 108 3.01 -2.85 4.52
CA ILE A 108 3.30 -3.82 3.46
C ILE A 108 2.24 -4.91 3.41
N SER A 109 1.82 -5.24 2.20
CA SER A 109 0.67 -6.09 1.98
C SER A 109 0.88 -7.55 2.40
N SER A 110 2.13 -8.03 2.36
CA SER A 110 2.52 -9.35 2.85
C SER A 110 2.43 -9.49 4.37
N GLN A 111 2.39 -8.38 5.13
CA GLN A 111 2.18 -8.40 6.59
C GLN A 111 0.74 -8.12 6.96
N VAL A 112 0.07 -7.22 6.23
CA VAL A 112 -1.32 -6.82 6.53
C VAL A 112 -2.30 -7.95 6.18
N LEU A 113 -2.21 -8.49 4.96
CA LEU A 113 -3.11 -9.55 4.50
C LEU A 113 -2.43 -10.43 3.43
N PRO A 114 -1.64 -11.44 3.83
CA PRO A 114 -0.91 -12.33 2.91
C PRO A 114 -1.85 -13.35 2.26
N VAL A 115 -2.79 -12.89 1.45
CA VAL A 115 -3.73 -13.73 0.72
C VAL A 115 -3.57 -13.60 -0.78
N PHE A 116 -3.92 -14.68 -1.49
CA PHE A 116 -4.04 -14.68 -2.94
C PHE A 116 -5.07 -13.64 -3.38
N ARG A 117 -4.79 -12.99 -4.52
CA ARG A 117 -5.51 -11.87 -5.14
C ARG A 117 -5.15 -10.48 -4.60
N GLU A 118 -4.77 -9.64 -5.55
CA GLU A 118 -4.16 -8.34 -5.39
C GLU A 118 -5.14 -7.23 -5.04
N TYR A 119 -6.39 -7.28 -5.52
CA TYR A 119 -7.36 -6.20 -5.26
C TYR A 119 -7.75 -6.12 -3.77
N GLU A 120 -8.16 -7.23 -3.17
CA GLU A 120 -8.57 -7.27 -1.76
C GLU A 120 -7.39 -6.95 -0.86
N ARG A 121 -6.22 -7.53 -1.16
CA ARG A 121 -4.98 -7.25 -0.45
C ARG A 121 -4.59 -5.78 -0.55
N ALA A 122 -4.68 -5.18 -1.75
CA ALA A 122 -4.41 -3.76 -1.93
C ALA A 122 -5.39 -2.88 -1.13
N MET A 123 -6.68 -3.17 -1.19
CA MET A 123 -7.72 -2.41 -0.49
C MET A 123 -7.51 -2.42 1.03
N VAL A 124 -7.23 -3.58 1.62
CA VAL A 124 -7.00 -3.70 3.07
C VAL A 124 -5.69 -3.02 3.46
N THR A 125 -4.63 -3.18 2.68
CA THR A 125 -3.32 -2.54 2.95
C THR A 125 -3.41 -1.01 2.88
N VAL A 126 -4.16 -0.49 1.89
CA VAL A 126 -4.43 0.94 1.77
C VAL A 126 -5.23 1.46 2.96
N LEU A 127 -6.27 0.74 3.38
CA LEU A 127 -7.06 1.12 4.54
C LEU A 127 -6.20 1.12 5.82
N ASN A 128 -5.35 0.12 5.99
CA ASN A 128 -4.41 0.05 7.10
C ASN A 128 -3.47 1.27 7.12
N ALA A 129 -2.83 1.57 5.99
CA ALA A 129 -1.96 2.73 5.85
C ALA A 129 -2.69 4.07 6.13
N PHE A 130 -3.97 4.17 5.76
CA PHE A 130 -4.77 5.37 6.01
C PHE A 130 -5.08 5.57 7.50
N ILE A 131 -5.28 4.49 8.25
CA ILE A 131 -5.69 4.54 9.66
C ILE A 131 -4.50 4.80 10.60
N HIS A 132 -3.31 4.25 10.30
CA HIS A 132 -2.13 4.33 11.18
C HIS A 132 -1.83 5.74 11.74
N PRO A 133 -1.66 6.80 10.91
CA PRO A 133 -1.32 8.13 11.41
C PRO A 133 -2.38 8.70 12.36
N GLN A 134 -3.65 8.32 12.17
CA GLN A 134 -4.75 8.80 13.01
C GLN A 134 -4.73 8.14 14.38
N VAL A 135 -4.48 6.84 14.43
CA VAL A 135 -4.42 6.06 15.67
C VAL A 135 -3.24 6.51 16.52
N ASP A 136 -2.07 6.72 15.92
CA ASP A 136 -0.87 7.12 16.65
C ASP A 136 -1.03 8.49 17.32
N ARG A 137 -1.71 9.43 16.65
CA ARG A 137 -2.07 10.72 17.24
C ARG A 137 -3.02 10.57 18.43
N ILE A 138 -4.09 9.77 18.29
CA ILE A 138 -5.06 9.55 19.37
C ILE A 138 -4.37 8.93 20.59
N LEU A 139 -3.55 7.91 20.37
CA LEU A 139 -2.83 7.23 21.45
C LEU A 139 -1.84 8.18 22.13
N GLY A 140 -1.11 8.99 21.36
CA GLY A 140 -0.21 10.01 21.88
C GLY A 140 -0.92 11.04 22.75
N ASP A 141 -2.12 11.46 22.38
CA ASP A 141 -2.92 12.42 23.15
C ASP A 141 -3.46 11.80 24.43
N CYS A 142 -3.95 10.55 24.38
CA CYS A 142 -4.41 9.81 25.57
C CYS A 142 -3.28 9.61 26.60
N LEU A 143 -2.07 9.26 26.14
CA LEU A 143 -0.93 9.07 27.03
C LEU A 143 -0.50 10.37 27.70
N LYS A 144 -0.47 11.49 26.96
CA LYS A 144 -0.17 12.82 27.52
C LYS A 144 -1.21 13.29 28.54
N ALA A 145 -2.48 12.99 28.31
CA ALA A 145 -3.55 13.34 29.25
C ALA A 145 -3.35 12.62 30.59
N ARG A 146 -3.03 11.32 30.56
CA ARG A 146 -2.79 10.53 31.77
C ARG A 146 -1.58 11.01 32.57
N SER A 147 -0.49 11.39 31.90
CA SER A 147 0.71 11.93 32.56
C SER A 147 0.55 13.32 33.18
N ARG A 148 -0.59 14.00 32.99
CA ARG A 148 -0.92 15.28 33.66
C ARG A 148 -1.80 15.11 34.88
N GLU A 149 -2.36 13.91 35.08
CA GLU A 149 -3.21 13.57 36.23
C GLU A 149 -2.42 12.90 37.37
N ASP A 150 -1.20 12.42 37.09
CA ASP A 150 -0.20 11.95 38.06
C ASP A 150 0.76 13.08 38.49
#